data_AF-A0A438DY07-F1
#
_entry.id   AF-A0A438DY07-F1
#
_cell.length_a   1.000
_cell.length_b   1.000
_cell.length_c   1.000
_cell.angle_alpha   90.00
_cell.angle_beta   90.00
_cell.angle_gamma   90.00
#
_symmetry.space_group_name_H-M   'P 1'
#
loop_
_entity.id
_entity.type
_entity.pdbx_description
1 polymer ?
#
loop_
_entity_poly.entity_id
_entity_poly.type
_entity_poly.pdbx_seq_one_letter_code
_entity_poly.pdbx_strand_id
1 'polypeptide(L)'
;MATGNFNQQNLIGKGSFGSVYKGYLTEGTAVAIKVLDIQRNGSWKSFFAECEALRNVRHRNLVKLITSCSSLDFKNVEFLALIYDFMHNGSLEDWINGTRRHTSGCALNLVERLKIAIDVACAMDYLHHDSETPIAHCDLKPSNVLLDKDMTAKVGDFGLARLLMDRAADQQSIASTHGLRGSIGYIPPEYGLGGKPTTSGDVYSYGVMLLEMFTGKSPTHESFLGGLTLAQWVQSAFPTNVRQVVDPELLLPTGDLQHEGHPISEEVQHECLIAVIGVALSCTVDSSDRRISSRDAFSQLKTAVKALLKPTLDDMEEGAAPHCVGDV
;
A
#
# COMPACT_ATOMS: atom_id res chain seq x y z
N MET A 1 -8.37 -31.23 -4.53
CA MET A 1 -8.76 -29.84 -4.91
C MET A 1 -7.79 -28.86 -4.26
N ALA A 2 -7.39 -27.81 -4.96
CA ALA A 2 -6.36 -26.85 -4.55
C ALA A 2 -6.56 -26.26 -3.14
N THR A 3 -7.81 -26.07 -2.69
CA THR A 3 -8.19 -25.48 -1.39
C THR A 3 -8.74 -26.48 -0.38
N GLY A 4 -8.68 -27.79 -0.66
CA GLY A 4 -9.32 -28.80 0.19
C GLY A 4 -10.84 -28.62 0.33
N ASN A 5 -11.53 -28.23 -0.75
CA ASN A 5 -12.96 -27.89 -0.78
C ASN A 5 -13.31 -26.66 0.07
N PHE A 6 -12.53 -25.58 -0.06
CA PHE A 6 -12.69 -24.33 0.69
C PHE A 6 -12.70 -24.55 2.21
N ASN A 7 -11.84 -25.45 2.69
CA ASN A 7 -11.69 -25.73 4.11
C ASN A 7 -11.35 -24.45 4.87
N GLN A 8 -11.98 -24.25 6.03
CA GLN A 8 -11.77 -23.10 6.90
C GLN A 8 -10.30 -22.92 7.32
N GLN A 9 -9.52 -24.01 7.40
CA GLN A 9 -8.08 -23.94 7.68
C GLN A 9 -7.27 -23.22 6.59
N ASN A 10 -7.81 -23.15 5.36
CA ASN A 10 -7.20 -22.46 4.24
C ASN A 10 -7.73 -21.03 4.07
N LEU A 11 -8.68 -20.57 4.91
CA LEU A 11 -9.18 -19.20 4.86
C LEU A 11 -8.08 -18.26 5.35
N ILE A 12 -7.65 -17.34 4.49
CA ILE A 12 -6.59 -16.36 4.79
C ILE A 12 -7.10 -14.94 4.89
N GLY A 13 -8.33 -14.66 4.46
CA GLY A 13 -8.93 -13.34 4.59
C GLY A 13 -10.41 -13.32 4.24
N LYS A 14 -11.13 -12.35 4.79
CA LYS A 14 -12.55 -12.11 4.48
C LYS A 14 -12.77 -10.63 4.22
N GLY A 15 -13.13 -10.31 2.98
CA GLY A 15 -13.37 -8.93 2.54
C GLY A 15 -14.86 -8.59 2.42
N SER A 16 -15.13 -7.40 1.92
CA SER A 16 -16.49 -6.90 1.68
C SER A 16 -17.25 -7.71 0.63
N PHE A 17 -16.56 -8.29 -0.36
CA PHE A 17 -17.19 -8.98 -1.49
C PHE A 17 -17.01 -10.49 -1.48
N GLY A 18 -16.31 -11.06 -0.50
CA GLY A 18 -16.01 -12.48 -0.53
C GLY A 18 -14.98 -12.94 0.50
N SER A 19 -14.50 -14.16 0.29
CA SER A 19 -13.51 -14.83 1.13
C SER A 19 -12.30 -15.24 0.30
N VAL A 20 -11.11 -15.15 0.88
CA VAL A 20 -9.85 -15.50 0.21
C VAL A 20 -9.27 -16.74 0.85
N TYR A 21 -8.97 -17.74 0.03
CA TYR A 21 -8.41 -19.02 0.46
C TYR A 21 -7.01 -19.22 -0.10
N LYS A 22 -6.10 -19.77 0.71
CA LYS A 22 -4.85 -20.32 0.21
C LYS A 22 -5.11 -21.64 -0.50
N GLY A 23 -4.44 -21.86 -1.63
CA GLY A 23 -4.45 -23.13 -2.32
C GLY A 23 -3.14 -23.42 -3.03
N TYR A 24 -3.06 -24.61 -3.62
CA TYR A 24 -1.91 -25.03 -4.43
C TYR A 24 -2.38 -25.52 -5.80
N LEU A 25 -1.77 -25.02 -6.87
CA LEU A 25 -1.95 -25.57 -8.21
C LEU A 25 -1.30 -26.96 -8.31
N THR A 26 -1.61 -27.71 -9.36
CA THR A 26 -1.09 -29.08 -9.58
C THR A 26 0.43 -29.18 -9.58
N GLU A 27 1.11 -28.08 -9.90
CA GLU A 27 2.58 -27.96 -9.94
C GLU A 27 3.20 -27.55 -8.59
N GLY A 28 2.40 -27.43 -7.52
CA GLY A 28 2.86 -27.03 -6.19
C GLY A 28 2.94 -25.52 -5.97
N THR A 29 2.62 -24.70 -6.97
CA THR A 29 2.59 -23.24 -6.86
C THR A 29 1.46 -22.78 -5.92
N ALA A 30 1.83 -22.05 -4.86
CA ALA A 30 0.86 -21.47 -3.93
C ALA A 30 0.09 -20.31 -4.57
N VAL A 31 -1.23 -20.30 -4.39
CA VAL A 31 -2.14 -19.28 -4.92
C VAL A 31 -3.10 -18.77 -3.86
N ALA A 32 -3.58 -17.55 -4.04
CA ALA A 32 -4.71 -16.99 -3.30
C ALA A 32 -5.97 -17.02 -4.18
N ILE A 33 -7.05 -17.60 -3.67
CA ILE A 33 -8.32 -17.76 -4.39
C ILE A 33 -9.39 -16.93 -3.69
N LYS A 34 -9.71 -15.77 -4.26
CA LYS A 34 -10.79 -14.88 -3.81
C LYS A 34 -12.10 -15.37 -4.39
N VAL A 35 -12.92 -16.01 -3.57
CA VAL A 35 -14.26 -16.47 -3.90
C VAL A 35 -15.26 -15.39 -3.54
N LEU A 36 -16.04 -14.93 -4.51
CA LEU A 36 -16.99 -13.84 -4.33
C LEU A 36 -18.29 -14.37 -3.72
N ASP A 37 -18.83 -13.62 -2.77
CA ASP A 37 -20.16 -13.86 -2.20
C ASP A 37 -21.21 -13.21 -3.11
N ILE A 38 -21.78 -14.01 -4.02
CA ILE A 38 -22.74 -13.53 -5.03
C ILE A 38 -24.03 -12.96 -4.42
N GLN A 39 -24.35 -13.28 -3.15
CA GLN A 39 -25.54 -12.76 -2.47
C GLN A 39 -25.32 -11.34 -1.95
N ARG A 40 -24.06 -10.89 -1.86
CA ARG A 40 -23.76 -9.52 -1.46
C ARG A 40 -23.95 -8.54 -2.61
N ASN A 41 -24.65 -7.45 -2.30
CA ASN A 41 -24.84 -6.35 -3.23
C ASN A 41 -23.48 -5.81 -3.71
N GLY A 42 -23.32 -5.75 -5.03
CA GLY A 42 -22.11 -5.20 -5.67
C GLY A 42 -20.99 -6.22 -5.92
N SER A 43 -21.08 -7.47 -5.46
CA SER A 43 -20.04 -8.49 -5.71
C SER A 43 -19.77 -8.70 -7.20
N TRP A 44 -20.81 -8.73 -8.04
CA TRP A 44 -20.69 -8.78 -9.50
C TRP A 44 -19.95 -7.57 -10.07
N LYS A 45 -20.33 -6.36 -9.64
CA LYS A 45 -19.66 -5.12 -10.06
C LYS A 45 -18.18 -5.12 -9.63
N SER A 46 -17.89 -5.65 -8.45
CA SER A 46 -16.53 -5.77 -7.93
C SER A 46 -15.69 -6.75 -8.73
N PHE A 47 -16.23 -7.93 -9.05
CA PHE A 47 -15.57 -8.92 -9.91
C PHE A 47 -15.23 -8.35 -11.29
N PHE A 48 -16.19 -7.68 -11.93
CA PHE A 48 -15.96 -7.07 -13.24
C PHE A 48 -14.97 -5.91 -13.19
N ALA A 49 -15.07 -5.03 -12.20
CA ALA A 49 -14.12 -3.92 -12.02
C ALA A 49 -12.69 -4.43 -11.85
N GLU A 50 -12.51 -5.48 -11.06
CA GLU A 50 -11.20 -6.09 -10.82
C GLU A 50 -10.65 -6.79 -12.07
N CYS A 51 -11.48 -7.54 -12.81
CA CYS A 51 -11.09 -8.12 -14.09
C CYS A 51 -10.74 -7.06 -15.13
N GLU A 52 -11.53 -5.99 -15.23
CA GLU A 52 -11.33 -4.91 -16.20
C GLU A 52 -10.06 -4.11 -15.91
N ALA A 53 -9.85 -3.72 -14.65
CA ALA A 53 -8.65 -3.02 -14.22
C ALA A 53 -7.39 -3.86 -14.45
N LEU A 54 -7.42 -5.16 -14.12
CA LEU A 54 -6.25 -6.04 -14.19
C LEU A 54 -6.00 -6.67 -15.57
N ARG A 55 -6.90 -6.48 -16.54
CA ARG A 55 -6.81 -7.12 -17.87
C ARG A 55 -5.53 -6.78 -18.62
N ASN A 56 -5.16 -5.49 -18.64
CA ASN A 56 -4.07 -4.96 -19.46
C ASN A 56 -2.91 -4.36 -18.65
N VAL A 57 -2.96 -4.45 -17.32
CA VAL A 57 -1.90 -3.92 -16.44
C VAL A 57 -1.04 -5.04 -15.89
N ARG A 58 0.27 -4.84 -15.94
CA ARG A 58 1.25 -5.77 -15.37
C ARG A 58 2.41 -4.97 -14.82
N HIS A 59 2.62 -5.03 -13.52
CA HIS A 59 3.67 -4.27 -12.87
C HIS A 59 4.23 -5.04 -11.68
N ARG A 60 5.51 -4.81 -11.37
CA ARG A 60 6.23 -5.54 -10.31
C ARG A 60 5.62 -5.31 -8.92
N ASN A 61 4.95 -4.18 -8.72
CA ASN A 61 4.31 -3.77 -7.47
C ASN A 61 2.78 -3.92 -7.50
N LEU A 62 2.24 -4.75 -8.40
CA LEU A 62 0.82 -5.14 -8.41
C LEU A 62 0.67 -6.63 -8.13
N VAL A 63 -0.37 -7.01 -7.39
CA VAL A 63 -0.71 -8.43 -7.19
C VAL A 63 -1.15 -9.02 -8.53
N LYS A 64 -0.45 -10.06 -8.97
CA LYS A 64 -0.71 -10.67 -10.28
C LYS A 64 -1.98 -11.50 -10.24
N LEU A 65 -2.98 -11.08 -11.02
CA LEU A 65 -4.13 -11.92 -11.37
C LEU A 65 -3.65 -13.01 -12.36
N ILE A 66 -3.70 -14.27 -11.93
CA ILE A 66 -3.35 -15.42 -12.76
C ILE A 66 -4.50 -15.70 -13.73
N THR A 67 -5.71 -15.81 -13.20
CA THR A 67 -6.93 -16.04 -13.99
C THR A 67 -8.17 -15.69 -13.17
N SER A 68 -9.29 -15.51 -13.86
CA SER A 68 -10.62 -15.50 -13.25
C SER A 68 -11.37 -16.80 -13.57
N CYS A 69 -12.37 -17.10 -12.76
CA CYS A 69 -13.29 -18.22 -12.94
C CYS A 69 -14.72 -17.68 -12.83
N SER A 70 -15.53 -17.99 -13.84
CA SER A 70 -16.97 -17.77 -13.84
C SER A 70 -17.65 -19.07 -14.27
N SER A 71 -18.37 -19.70 -13.35
CA SER A 71 -18.97 -21.01 -13.55
C SER A 71 -20.22 -21.20 -12.68
N LEU A 72 -20.72 -22.42 -12.63
CA LEU A 72 -21.76 -22.85 -11.70
C LEU A 72 -21.17 -23.82 -10.68
N ASP A 73 -21.61 -23.74 -9.43
CA ASP A 73 -21.27 -24.70 -8.40
C ASP A 73 -22.08 -26.02 -8.56
N PHE A 74 -21.84 -26.98 -7.65
CA PHE A 74 -22.52 -28.28 -7.67
C PHE A 74 -24.04 -28.20 -7.39
N LYS A 75 -24.55 -27.04 -6.98
CA LYS A 75 -25.98 -26.74 -6.79
C LYS A 75 -26.56 -25.92 -7.94
N ASN A 76 -25.81 -25.74 -9.04
CA ASN A 76 -26.16 -24.86 -10.17
C ASN A 76 -26.32 -23.37 -9.76
N VAL A 77 -25.59 -22.93 -8.73
CA VAL A 77 -25.54 -21.53 -8.31
C VAL A 77 -24.27 -20.88 -8.89
N GLU A 78 -24.35 -19.61 -9.27
CA GLU A 78 -23.21 -18.88 -9.85
C GLU A 78 -22.00 -18.90 -8.91
N PHE A 79 -20.83 -19.21 -9.47
CA PHE A 79 -19.57 -19.26 -8.79
C PHE A 79 -18.58 -18.34 -9.49
N LEU A 80 -18.15 -17.29 -8.78
CA LEU A 80 -17.14 -16.35 -9.24
C LEU A 80 -15.91 -16.43 -8.35
N ALA A 81 -14.74 -16.58 -8.97
CA ALA A 81 -13.48 -16.55 -8.25
C ALA A 81 -12.36 -15.86 -9.04
N LEU A 82 -11.44 -15.25 -8.31
CA LEU A 82 -10.23 -14.62 -8.83
C LEU A 82 -9.02 -15.31 -8.21
N ILE A 83 -8.07 -15.73 -9.04
CA ILE A 83 -6.91 -16.51 -8.64
C ILE A 83 -5.66 -15.65 -8.80
N TYR A 84 -4.91 -15.46 -7.72
CA TYR A 84 -3.70 -14.63 -7.66
C TYR A 84 -2.48 -15.42 -7.20
N ASP A 85 -1.30 -14.86 -7.47
CA ASP A 85 -0.08 -15.28 -6.77
C ASP A 85 -0.25 -15.10 -5.24
N PHE A 86 0.25 -16.07 -4.46
CA PHE A 86 0.16 -15.99 -3.00
C PHE A 86 1.24 -15.08 -2.39
N MET A 87 0.81 -14.17 -1.52
CA MET A 87 1.67 -13.21 -0.82
C MET A 87 2.04 -13.75 0.56
N HIS A 88 3.33 -14.08 0.74
CA HIS A 88 3.81 -14.90 1.85
C HIS A 88 3.86 -14.13 3.18
N ASN A 89 4.07 -12.81 3.07
CA ASN A 89 4.28 -11.94 4.21
C ASN A 89 3.02 -11.15 4.60
N GLY A 90 1.84 -11.61 4.17
CA GLY A 90 0.56 -11.03 4.55
C GLY A 90 0.36 -9.62 4.01
N SER A 91 -0.49 -8.85 4.68
CA SER A 91 -0.78 -7.46 4.36
C SER A 91 0.09 -6.50 5.16
N LEU A 92 0.29 -5.28 4.67
CA LEU A 92 0.96 -4.22 5.42
C LEU A 92 0.24 -3.90 6.74
N GLU A 93 -1.08 -4.05 6.78
CA GLU A 93 -1.89 -3.89 8.00
C GLU A 93 -1.41 -4.83 9.12
N ASP A 94 -1.10 -6.08 8.78
CA ASP A 94 -0.59 -7.09 9.73
C ASP A 94 0.75 -6.67 10.36
N TRP A 95 1.58 -5.93 9.62
CA TRP A 95 2.86 -5.43 10.13
C TRP A 95 2.70 -4.18 10.99
N ILE A 96 1.82 -3.27 10.59
CA ILE A 96 1.53 -2.03 11.34
C ILE A 96 0.88 -2.37 12.69
N ASN A 97 -0.12 -3.26 12.70
CA ASN A 97 -0.81 -3.64 13.93
C ASN A 97 -0.02 -4.64 14.81
N GLY A 98 1.04 -5.24 14.27
CA GLY A 98 1.90 -6.19 14.95
C GLY A 98 1.38 -7.61 15.12
N THR A 99 0.34 -8.00 14.39
CA THR A 99 0.01 -9.44 14.21
C THR A 99 1.12 -10.17 13.45
N ARG A 100 1.94 -9.42 12.71
CA ARG A 100 3.15 -9.90 12.04
C ARG A 100 4.37 -9.09 12.45
N ARG A 101 5.47 -9.82 12.63
CA ARG A 101 6.80 -9.34 13.00
C ARG A 101 7.85 -10.17 12.27
N HIS A 102 9.08 -9.67 12.22
CA HIS A 102 10.23 -10.46 11.80
C HIS A 102 10.43 -11.66 12.73
N THR A 103 11.19 -12.66 12.29
CA THR A 103 11.54 -13.83 13.11
C THR A 103 12.32 -13.45 14.38
N SER A 104 13.04 -12.31 14.34
CA SER A 104 13.69 -11.69 15.49
C SER A 104 12.71 -11.05 16.49
N GLY A 105 11.42 -10.96 16.15
CA GLY A 105 10.41 -10.23 16.92
C GLY A 105 10.34 -8.73 16.58
N CYS A 106 11.23 -8.21 15.74
CA CYS A 106 11.27 -6.80 15.38
C CYS A 106 10.11 -6.39 14.45
N ALA A 107 9.63 -5.16 14.61
CA ALA A 107 8.73 -4.50 13.65
C ALA A 107 9.49 -4.07 12.38
N LEU A 108 8.75 -3.55 11.39
CA LEU A 108 9.35 -2.94 10.21
C LEU A 108 10.17 -1.71 10.60
N ASN A 109 11.43 -1.68 10.17
CA ASN A 109 12.31 -0.54 10.40
C ASN A 109 12.06 0.60 9.38
N LEU A 110 12.75 1.73 9.56
CA LEU A 110 12.60 2.92 8.71
C LEU A 110 12.84 2.63 7.22
N VAL A 111 13.91 1.89 6.91
CA VAL A 111 14.29 1.57 5.53
C VAL A 111 13.25 0.66 4.88
N GLU A 112 12.73 -0.32 5.60
CA GLU A 112 11.69 -1.23 5.11
C GLU A 112 10.38 -0.49 4.85
N ARG A 113 9.92 0.34 5.79
CA ARG A 113 8.72 1.18 5.60
C ARG A 113 8.87 2.10 4.39
N LEU A 114 10.04 2.70 4.20
CA LEU A 114 10.31 3.56 3.06
C LEU A 114 10.35 2.80 1.73
N LYS A 115 10.93 1.60 1.69
CA LYS A 115 10.88 0.72 0.51
C LYS A 115 9.44 0.36 0.14
N ILE A 116 8.63 -0.03 1.12
CA ILE A 116 7.21 -0.34 0.92
C ILE A 116 6.45 0.89 0.41
N ALA A 117 6.68 2.07 1.00
CA ALA A 117 6.09 3.33 0.56
C ALA A 117 6.41 3.63 -0.91
N ILE A 118 7.68 3.46 -1.32
CA ILE A 118 8.17 3.65 -2.68
C ILE A 118 7.53 2.65 -3.65
N ASP A 119 7.44 1.38 -3.27
CA ASP A 119 6.82 0.33 -4.08
C ASP A 119 5.35 0.64 -4.38
N VAL A 120 4.59 1.10 -3.38
CA VAL A 120 3.18 1.48 -3.58
C VAL A 120 3.07 2.74 -4.43
N ALA A 121 3.91 3.76 -4.21
CA ALA A 121 3.93 4.95 -5.08
C ALA A 121 4.28 4.60 -6.53
N CYS A 122 5.20 3.64 -6.74
CA CYS A 122 5.56 3.16 -8.07
C CYS A 122 4.38 2.47 -8.76
N ALA A 123 3.62 1.64 -8.04
CA ALA A 123 2.39 1.04 -8.56
C ALA A 123 1.34 2.09 -8.94
N MET A 124 1.15 3.10 -8.09
CA MET A 124 0.20 4.18 -8.35
C MET A 124 0.61 5.04 -9.55
N ASP A 125 1.88 5.45 -9.64
CA ASP A 125 2.39 6.21 -10.78
C ASP A 125 2.13 5.44 -12.10
N TYR A 126 2.40 4.14 -12.10
CA TYR A 126 2.11 3.27 -13.24
C TYR A 126 0.62 3.25 -13.61
N LEU A 127 -0.27 3.04 -12.62
CA LEU A 127 -1.74 3.02 -12.84
C LEU A 127 -2.30 4.38 -13.27
N HIS A 128 -1.71 5.47 -12.83
CA HIS A 128 -2.23 6.82 -13.08
C HIS A 128 -1.73 7.41 -14.38
N HIS A 129 -0.51 7.05 -14.80
CA HIS A 129 0.17 7.74 -15.90
C HIS A 129 0.67 6.84 -17.02
N ASP A 130 1.00 5.57 -16.74
CA ASP A 130 1.71 4.71 -17.69
C ASP A 130 0.83 3.56 -18.23
N SER A 131 -0.37 3.36 -17.69
CA SER A 131 -1.38 2.47 -18.26
C SER A 131 -2.13 3.13 -19.43
N GLU A 132 -2.58 2.32 -20.40
CA GLU A 132 -3.31 2.78 -21.60
C GLU A 132 -4.49 3.71 -21.27
N THR A 133 -5.22 3.41 -20.21
CA THR A 133 -6.23 4.30 -19.61
C THR A 133 -5.89 4.45 -18.14
N PRO A 134 -5.84 5.68 -17.58
CA PRO A 134 -5.59 5.86 -16.15
C PRO A 134 -6.61 5.09 -15.30
N ILE A 135 -6.14 4.42 -14.26
CA ILE A 135 -6.97 3.64 -13.34
C ILE A 135 -6.91 4.26 -11.95
N ALA A 136 -8.06 4.64 -11.41
CA ALA A 136 -8.20 4.97 -9.99
C ALA A 136 -8.54 3.70 -9.19
N HIS A 137 -7.74 3.37 -8.18
CA HIS A 137 -7.93 2.20 -7.32
C HIS A 137 -9.16 2.32 -6.41
N CYS A 138 -9.39 3.51 -5.84
CA CYS A 138 -10.53 3.87 -4.98
C CYS A 138 -10.63 3.19 -3.61
N ASP A 139 -9.62 2.41 -3.20
CA ASP A 139 -9.61 1.72 -1.89
C ASP A 139 -8.18 1.43 -1.42
N LEU A 140 -7.28 2.39 -1.59
CA LEU A 140 -5.88 2.20 -1.17
C LEU A 140 -5.78 2.34 0.36
N LYS A 141 -5.25 1.30 1.01
CA LYS A 141 -5.09 1.17 2.47
C LYS A 141 -4.12 0.03 2.80
N PRO A 142 -3.59 -0.07 4.03
CA PRO A 142 -2.64 -1.12 4.39
C PRO A 142 -3.11 -2.55 4.12
N SER A 143 -4.39 -2.88 4.34
CA SER A 143 -4.91 -4.24 4.10
C SER A 143 -4.93 -4.64 2.62
N ASN A 144 -4.88 -3.67 1.70
CA ASN A 144 -4.82 -3.88 0.25
C ASN A 144 -3.39 -3.81 -0.31
N VAL A 145 -2.39 -3.62 0.54
CA VAL A 145 -0.96 -3.71 0.19
C VAL A 145 -0.42 -5.01 0.76
N LEU A 146 -0.08 -5.96 -0.11
CA LEU A 146 0.43 -7.27 0.27
C LEU A 146 1.95 -7.35 0.08
N LEU A 147 2.62 -8.18 0.88
CA LEU A 147 4.06 -8.37 0.81
C LEU A 147 4.40 -9.76 0.27
N ASP A 148 5.20 -9.79 -0.81
CA ASP A 148 5.72 -11.04 -1.34
C ASP A 148 6.85 -11.61 -0.45
N LYS A 149 7.41 -12.75 -0.84
CA LYS A 149 8.44 -13.46 -0.06
C LYS A 149 9.70 -12.62 0.19
N ASP A 150 9.97 -11.64 -0.66
CA ASP A 150 11.17 -10.78 -0.63
C ASP A 150 10.86 -9.42 0.00
N MET A 151 9.73 -9.29 0.70
CA MET A 151 9.21 -8.06 1.31
C MET A 151 8.94 -6.93 0.29
N THR A 152 8.76 -7.27 -0.99
CA THR A 152 8.35 -6.30 -2.01
C THR A 152 6.84 -6.07 -1.92
N ALA A 153 6.44 -4.79 -1.89
CA ALA A 153 5.03 -4.45 -1.78
C ALA A 153 4.28 -4.58 -3.11
N LYS A 154 3.06 -5.14 -3.03
CA LYS A 154 2.15 -5.40 -4.14
C LYS A 154 0.77 -4.82 -3.80
N VAL A 155 0.31 -3.86 -4.57
CA VAL A 155 -1.07 -3.34 -4.45
C VAL A 155 -2.04 -4.36 -5.04
N GLY A 156 -3.08 -4.71 -4.29
CA GLY A 156 -4.13 -5.65 -4.68
C GLY A 156 -5.53 -5.15 -4.34
N ASP A 157 -6.53 -5.99 -4.57
CA ASP A 157 -7.97 -5.68 -4.41
C ASP A 157 -8.46 -4.50 -5.26
N PHE A 158 -8.60 -4.76 -6.56
CA PHE A 158 -9.13 -3.78 -7.53
C PHE A 158 -10.66 -3.79 -7.60
N GLY A 159 -11.33 -4.33 -6.58
CA GLY A 159 -12.78 -4.48 -6.56
C GLY A 159 -13.56 -3.16 -6.64
N LEU A 160 -12.94 -2.03 -6.29
CA LEU A 160 -13.52 -0.69 -6.42
C LEU A 160 -12.91 0.14 -7.57
N ALA A 161 -11.96 -0.41 -8.32
CA ALA A 161 -11.19 0.33 -9.30
C ALA A 161 -12.04 0.87 -10.46
N ARG A 162 -11.59 1.97 -11.09
CA ARG A 162 -12.26 2.62 -12.21
C ARG A 162 -11.26 3.04 -13.27
N LEU A 163 -11.55 2.66 -14.52
CA LEU A 163 -10.88 3.21 -15.68
C LEU A 163 -11.41 4.63 -15.92
N LEU A 164 -10.53 5.61 -15.92
CA LEU A 164 -10.83 7.03 -16.12
C LEU A 164 -10.81 7.33 -17.62
N MET A 165 -11.73 6.70 -18.36
CA MET A 165 -11.88 6.98 -19.79
C MET A 165 -12.50 8.37 -19.99
N ASP A 166 -11.93 9.14 -20.91
CA ASP A 166 -12.43 10.44 -21.34
C ASP A 166 -13.59 10.23 -22.35
N ARG A 167 -14.66 9.53 -21.95
CA ARG A 167 -15.81 9.30 -22.83
C ARG A 167 -16.76 10.50 -22.81
N ALA A 168 -16.39 11.51 -23.59
CA ALA A 168 -17.35 12.42 -24.21
C ALA A 168 -18.15 11.67 -25.30
N ALA A 169 -19.04 10.75 -24.93
CA ALA A 169 -20.14 10.24 -25.77
C ALA A 169 -20.95 9.18 -25.03
N ASP A 170 -22.22 9.51 -24.74
CA ASP A 170 -23.40 8.67 -24.98
C ASP A 170 -23.27 7.14 -24.81
N GLN A 171 -22.86 6.73 -23.62
CA GLN A 171 -23.51 5.57 -23.01
C GLN A 171 -23.99 6.02 -21.65
N GLN A 172 -25.31 5.93 -21.44
CA GLN A 172 -25.90 5.78 -20.12
C GLN A 172 -25.12 4.70 -19.37
N SER A 173 -24.04 5.12 -18.70
CA SER A 173 -23.30 4.28 -17.78
C SER A 173 -24.34 3.92 -16.74
N ILE A 174 -24.74 2.65 -16.76
CA ILE A 174 -25.73 2.03 -15.89
C ILE A 174 -25.85 2.83 -14.61
N ALA A 175 -26.96 3.55 -14.54
CA ALA A 175 -27.28 4.57 -13.57
C ALA A 175 -26.69 4.27 -12.18
N SER A 176 -25.96 5.25 -11.65
CA SER A 176 -26.04 5.64 -10.24
C SER A 176 -26.08 4.51 -9.21
N THR A 177 -24.89 4.04 -8.84
CA THR A 177 -24.62 3.92 -7.41
C THR A 177 -23.60 4.99 -7.05
N HIS A 178 -24.11 6.20 -6.79
CA HIS A 178 -23.49 7.27 -5.98
C HIS A 178 -23.32 6.79 -4.54
N GLY A 179 -22.74 5.59 -4.35
CA GLY A 179 -22.35 5.11 -3.04
C GLY A 179 -20.97 5.65 -2.75
N LEU A 180 -20.76 6.14 -1.53
CA LEU A 180 -19.45 6.41 -0.99
C LEU A 180 -18.56 5.16 -1.19
N ARG A 181 -17.35 5.35 -1.74
CA ARG A 181 -16.40 4.27 -2.04
C ARG A 181 -15.12 4.49 -1.26
N GLY A 182 -14.46 3.38 -0.95
CA GLY A 182 -13.27 3.35 -0.13
C GLY A 182 -13.59 2.96 1.31
N SER A 183 -12.54 2.89 2.11
CA SER A 183 -12.59 2.46 3.50
C SER A 183 -12.55 3.66 4.43
N ILE A 184 -13.38 3.64 5.48
CA ILE A 184 -13.46 4.71 6.48
C ILE A 184 -12.06 5.07 6.97
N GLY A 185 -11.76 6.37 7.03
CA GLY A 185 -10.43 6.90 7.36
C GLY A 185 -9.56 7.24 6.16
N TYR A 186 -9.72 6.54 5.03
CA TYR A 186 -8.93 6.76 3.80
C TYR A 186 -9.71 7.48 2.70
N ILE A 187 -11.04 7.60 2.86
CA ILE A 187 -11.91 8.21 1.86
C ILE A 187 -11.56 9.70 1.69
N PRO A 188 -11.25 10.15 0.47
CA PRO A 188 -11.01 11.56 0.19
C PRO A 188 -12.23 12.42 0.51
N PRO A 189 -12.06 13.62 1.07
CA PRO A 189 -13.19 14.46 1.51
C PRO A 189 -14.17 14.78 0.37
N GLU A 190 -13.67 14.97 -0.86
CA GLU A 190 -14.50 15.24 -2.03
C GLU A 190 -15.42 14.07 -2.41
N TYR A 191 -15.08 12.82 -2.09
CA TYR A 191 -15.97 11.68 -2.34
C TYR A 191 -17.18 11.71 -1.42
N GLY A 192 -17.01 12.20 -0.18
CA GLY A 192 -18.12 12.45 0.76
C GLY A 192 -19.12 13.50 0.24
N LEU A 193 -18.66 14.40 -0.64
CA LEU A 193 -19.46 15.44 -1.28
C LEU A 193 -20.03 15.01 -2.65
N GLY A 194 -19.94 13.71 -2.99
CA GLY A 194 -20.43 13.18 -4.26
C GLY A 194 -19.44 13.30 -5.43
N GLY A 195 -18.17 13.62 -5.13
CA GLY A 195 -17.08 13.62 -6.10
C GLY A 195 -16.92 12.26 -6.79
N LYS A 196 -16.53 12.30 -8.07
CA LYS A 196 -16.25 11.08 -8.84
C LYS A 196 -14.86 10.54 -8.48
N PRO A 197 -14.63 9.23 -8.68
CA PRO A 197 -13.29 8.66 -8.62
C PRO A 197 -12.26 9.42 -9.45
N THR A 198 -11.11 9.71 -8.87
CA THR A 198 -9.97 10.36 -9.52
C THR A 198 -8.65 9.75 -9.04
N THR A 199 -7.58 9.96 -9.81
CA THR A 199 -6.21 9.62 -9.38
C THR A 199 -5.81 10.42 -8.13
N SER A 200 -6.25 11.67 -8.01
CA SER A 200 -6.02 12.51 -6.83
C SER A 200 -6.69 11.96 -5.56
N GLY A 201 -7.80 11.23 -5.70
CA GLY A 201 -8.41 10.52 -4.57
C GLY A 201 -7.56 9.34 -4.07
N ASP A 202 -6.89 8.62 -4.97
CA ASP A 202 -5.93 7.59 -4.57
C ASP A 202 -4.70 8.21 -3.89
N VAL A 203 -4.25 9.38 -4.35
CA VAL A 203 -3.15 10.14 -3.69
C VAL A 203 -3.51 10.48 -2.25
N TYR A 204 -4.73 10.95 -1.98
CA TYR A 204 -5.17 11.20 -0.61
C TYR A 204 -5.13 9.93 0.25
N SER A 205 -5.71 8.85 -0.26
CA SER A 205 -5.74 7.55 0.43
C SER A 205 -4.32 7.03 0.72
N TYR A 206 -3.40 7.22 -0.23
CA TYR A 206 -1.97 6.92 -0.08
C TYR A 206 -1.31 7.76 1.01
N GLY A 207 -1.60 9.07 1.05
CA GLY A 207 -1.10 9.96 2.09
C GLY A 207 -1.53 9.50 3.48
N VAL A 208 -2.81 9.14 3.67
CA VAL A 208 -3.31 8.59 4.94
C VAL A 208 -2.58 7.29 5.30
N MET A 209 -2.40 6.39 4.34
CA MET A 209 -1.67 5.13 4.54
C MET A 209 -0.20 5.37 4.93
N LEU A 210 0.47 6.37 4.35
CA LEU A 210 1.82 6.76 4.77
C LEU A 210 1.82 7.27 6.22
N LEU A 211 0.88 8.14 6.58
CA LEU A 211 0.78 8.64 7.95
C LEU A 211 0.56 7.48 8.93
N GLU A 212 -0.35 6.56 8.65
CA GLU A 212 -0.57 5.39 9.50
C GLU A 212 0.69 4.51 9.61
N MET A 213 1.35 4.24 8.48
CA MET A 213 2.57 3.45 8.45
C MET A 213 3.68 4.05 9.29
N PHE A 214 3.84 5.38 9.32
CA PHE A 214 4.95 6.04 10.04
C PHE A 214 4.60 6.47 11.46
N THR A 215 3.32 6.60 11.80
CA THR A 215 2.85 6.95 13.15
C THR A 215 2.44 5.72 13.97
N GLY A 216 2.17 4.59 13.32
CA GLY A 216 1.58 3.41 13.94
C GLY A 216 0.13 3.61 14.38
N LYS A 217 -0.52 4.74 14.02
CA LYS A 217 -1.88 5.07 14.41
C LYS A 217 -2.85 4.90 13.25
N SER A 218 -3.88 4.10 13.48
CA SER A 218 -5.01 3.96 12.56
C SER A 218 -5.70 5.31 12.33
N PRO A 219 -6.13 5.65 11.10
CA PRO A 219 -6.86 6.89 10.83
C PRO A 219 -8.22 6.97 11.54
N THR A 220 -8.73 5.85 12.05
CA THR A 220 -9.95 5.78 12.85
C THR A 220 -9.68 5.54 14.34
N HIS A 221 -8.46 5.83 14.81
CA HIS A 221 -8.10 5.68 16.22
C HIS A 221 -9.00 6.54 17.12
N GLU A 222 -9.43 6.00 18.26
CA GLU A 222 -10.40 6.63 19.18
C GLU A 222 -9.98 8.00 19.73
N SER A 223 -8.68 8.29 19.72
CA SER A 223 -8.14 9.61 20.11
C SER A 223 -8.52 10.75 19.16
N PHE A 224 -8.98 10.43 17.96
CA PHE A 224 -9.34 11.39 16.92
C PHE A 224 -10.82 11.79 17.04
N LEU A 225 -11.11 12.53 18.11
CA LEU A 225 -12.46 13.03 18.42
C LEU A 225 -12.73 14.37 17.73
N GLY A 226 -14.02 14.70 17.57
CA GLY A 226 -14.45 16.01 17.09
C GLY A 226 -14.11 16.33 15.63
N GLY A 227 -13.90 15.30 14.80
CA GLY A 227 -13.53 15.47 13.39
C GLY A 227 -12.05 15.74 13.13
N LEU A 228 -11.21 15.67 14.18
CA LEU A 228 -9.76 15.68 14.03
C LEU A 228 -9.32 14.49 13.16
N THR A 229 -8.59 14.73 12.08
CA THR A 229 -8.05 13.64 11.24
C THR A 229 -6.63 13.28 11.65
N LEU A 230 -6.16 12.08 11.26
CA LEU A 230 -4.76 11.69 11.42
C LEU A 230 -3.80 12.72 10.79
N ALA A 231 -4.13 13.22 9.60
CA ALA A 231 -3.36 14.25 8.92
C ALA A 231 -3.27 15.55 9.73
N GLN A 232 -4.39 16.04 10.28
CA GLN A 232 -4.41 17.23 11.11
C GLN A 232 -3.61 17.05 12.41
N TRP A 233 -3.71 15.87 13.04
CA TRP A 233 -2.93 15.55 14.23
C TRP A 233 -1.42 15.56 13.94
N VAL A 234 -0.97 14.90 12.86
CA VAL A 234 0.44 14.91 12.44
C VAL A 234 0.91 16.33 12.06
N GLN A 235 0.07 17.08 11.33
CA GLN A 235 0.36 18.44 10.90
C GLN A 235 0.66 19.38 12.08
N SER A 236 0.06 19.15 13.25
CA SER A 236 0.28 19.97 14.45
C SER A 236 1.69 19.84 15.05
N ALA A 237 2.39 18.74 14.76
CA ALA A 237 3.75 18.50 15.22
C ALA A 237 4.81 18.73 14.12
N PHE A 238 4.40 18.84 12.86
CA PHE A 238 5.31 18.93 11.72
C PHE A 238 5.82 20.38 11.48
N PRO A 239 7.11 20.59 11.12
CA PRO A 239 8.20 19.60 11.03
C PRO A 239 8.95 19.39 12.34
N THR A 240 8.97 20.40 13.24
CA THR A 240 9.91 20.49 14.37
C THR A 240 9.76 19.36 15.40
N ASN A 241 8.54 18.89 15.63
CA ASN A 241 8.21 17.91 16.67
C ASN A 241 7.83 16.55 16.07
N VAL A 242 8.28 16.24 14.85
CA VAL A 242 7.88 15.01 14.13
C VAL A 242 8.12 13.74 14.95
N ARG A 243 9.20 13.67 15.75
CA ARG A 243 9.50 12.53 16.64
C ARG A 243 8.39 12.25 17.68
N GLN A 244 7.52 13.22 18.00
CA GLN A 244 6.42 13.03 18.95
C GLN A 244 5.22 12.30 18.35
N VAL A 245 5.14 12.23 17.02
CA VAL A 245 4.00 11.62 16.31
C VAL A 245 4.36 10.34 15.57
N VAL A 246 5.67 10.05 15.38
CA VAL A 246 6.12 8.79 14.76
C VAL A 246 5.96 7.60 15.70
N ASP A 247 5.86 6.43 15.09
CA ASP A 247 5.83 5.15 15.78
C ASP A 247 7.08 4.99 16.68
N PRO A 248 6.93 4.74 18.00
CA PRO A 248 8.06 4.50 18.89
C PRO A 248 8.98 3.36 18.44
N GLU A 249 8.47 2.36 17.73
CA GLU A 249 9.27 1.26 17.17
C GLU A 249 10.32 1.75 16.16
N LEU A 250 10.10 2.92 15.53
CA LEU A 250 11.08 3.57 14.66
C LEU A 250 12.15 4.36 15.42
N LEU A 251 11.93 4.63 16.70
CA LEU A 251 12.84 5.40 17.57
C LEU A 251 13.65 4.52 18.51
N LEU A 252 13.31 3.23 18.61
CA LEU A 252 14.13 2.28 19.35
C LEU A 252 15.52 2.23 18.72
N PRO A 253 16.60 2.10 19.52
CA PRO A 253 17.94 1.84 19.01
C PRO A 253 17.88 0.50 18.29
N THR A 254 17.61 0.55 16.99
CA THR A 254 17.69 -0.62 16.13
C THR A 254 19.17 -0.90 16.07
N GLY A 255 19.60 -1.95 16.74
CA GLY A 255 21.00 -2.33 16.84
C GLY A 255 21.72 -2.44 15.49
N ASP A 256 21.02 -2.46 14.35
CA ASP A 256 21.61 -2.60 13.02
C ASP A 256 20.75 -1.96 11.89
N LEU A 257 20.45 -0.65 11.94
CA LEU A 257 20.20 0.06 10.67
C LEU A 257 21.54 0.31 9.98
N GLN A 258 22.08 -0.75 9.38
CA GLN A 258 23.34 -0.70 8.64
C GLN A 258 23.07 -0.57 7.15
N HIS A 259 23.75 0.38 6.49
CA HIS A 259 23.90 0.37 5.04
C HIS A 259 25.37 0.14 4.71
N GLU A 260 25.68 -0.94 3.99
CA GLU A 260 27.06 -1.35 3.68
C GLU A 260 28.00 -1.46 4.91
N GLY A 261 27.45 -1.81 6.08
CA GLY A 261 28.22 -1.98 7.32
C GLY A 261 28.33 -0.72 8.19
N HIS A 262 27.79 0.42 7.73
CA HIS A 262 27.81 1.68 8.49
C HIS A 262 26.44 2.00 9.11
N PRO A 263 26.39 2.40 10.39
CA PRO A 263 25.15 2.79 11.05
C PRO A 263 24.63 4.12 10.51
N ILE A 264 23.33 4.18 10.22
CA ILE A 264 22.68 5.44 9.79
C ILE A 264 22.53 6.38 11.00
N SER A 265 23.12 7.58 10.94
CA SER A 265 23.02 8.59 12.01
C SER A 265 21.58 9.01 12.33
N GLU A 266 21.34 9.38 13.59
CA GLU A 266 20.03 9.82 14.07
C GLU A 266 19.51 11.07 13.35
N GLU A 267 20.41 11.98 12.97
CA GLU A 267 20.10 13.20 12.23
C GLU A 267 19.56 12.86 10.83
N VAL A 268 20.23 11.95 10.11
CA VAL A 268 19.80 11.51 8.78
C VAL A 268 18.45 10.78 8.85
N GLN A 269 18.25 9.96 9.89
CA GLN A 269 16.94 9.32 10.12
C GLN A 269 15.86 10.38 10.38
N HIS A 270 16.15 11.41 11.18
CA HIS A 270 15.21 12.49 11.47
C HIS A 270 14.81 13.27 10.21
N GLU A 271 15.79 13.67 9.39
CA GLU A 271 15.54 14.34 8.11
C GLU A 271 14.73 13.46 7.15
N CYS A 272 14.99 12.15 7.14
CA CYS A 272 14.19 11.22 6.36
C CYS A 272 12.73 11.17 6.82
N LEU A 273 12.47 11.15 8.14
CA LEU A 273 11.11 11.19 8.69
C LEU A 273 10.40 12.49 8.30
N ILE A 274 11.08 13.64 8.36
CA ILE A 274 10.54 14.93 7.90
C ILE A 274 10.17 14.85 6.41
N ALA A 275 11.07 14.33 5.57
CA ALA A 275 10.82 14.23 4.14
C ALA A 275 9.59 13.35 3.82
N VAL A 276 9.49 12.16 4.44
CA VAL A 276 8.39 11.23 4.19
C VAL A 276 7.06 11.76 4.70
N ILE A 277 7.03 12.34 5.90
CA ILE A 277 5.81 12.93 6.46
C ILE A 277 5.40 14.18 5.66
N GLY A 278 6.34 14.96 5.16
CA GLY A 278 6.06 16.08 4.25
C GLY A 278 5.38 15.63 2.96
N VAL A 279 5.82 14.51 2.37
CA VAL A 279 5.13 13.88 1.22
C VAL A 279 3.71 13.46 1.62
N ALA A 280 3.56 12.76 2.75
CA ALA A 280 2.26 12.27 3.21
C ALA A 280 1.26 13.42 3.44
N LEU A 281 1.68 14.51 4.09
CA LEU A 281 0.85 15.70 4.32
C LEU A 281 0.47 16.41 3.01
N SER A 282 1.40 16.46 2.05
CA SER A 282 1.15 17.01 0.71
C SER A 282 0.17 16.17 -0.12
N CYS A 283 0.09 14.86 0.17
CA CYS A 283 -0.93 13.97 -0.39
C CYS A 283 -2.30 14.16 0.27
N THR A 284 -2.37 14.47 1.57
CA THR A 284 -3.62 14.56 2.35
C THR A 284 -4.27 15.96 2.37
N VAL A 285 -3.91 16.85 1.44
CA VAL A 285 -4.55 18.18 1.35
C VAL A 285 -6.02 18.02 0.96
N ASP A 286 -6.93 18.74 1.61
CA ASP A 286 -8.37 18.60 1.35
C ASP A 286 -8.75 18.90 -0.11
N SER A 287 -8.14 19.95 -0.69
CA SER A 287 -8.34 20.33 -2.09
C SER A 287 -7.58 19.39 -3.02
N SER A 288 -8.30 18.64 -3.86
CA SER A 288 -7.73 17.60 -4.73
C SER A 288 -6.80 18.15 -5.82
N ASP A 289 -6.98 19.39 -6.24
CA ASP A 289 -6.12 20.12 -7.20
C ASP A 289 -4.79 20.58 -6.59
N ARG A 290 -4.69 20.64 -5.26
CA ARG A 290 -3.49 21.05 -4.54
C ARG A 290 -2.63 19.89 -4.06
N ARG A 291 -3.11 18.65 -4.19
CA ARG A 291 -2.33 17.45 -3.85
C ARG A 291 -1.21 17.27 -4.86
N ILE A 292 -0.07 16.79 -4.39
CA ILE A 292 1.02 16.36 -5.28
C ILE A 292 0.57 15.17 -6.14
N SER A 293 1.18 14.96 -7.31
CA SER A 293 0.87 13.78 -8.11
C SER A 293 1.50 12.51 -7.50
N SER A 294 1.01 11.32 -7.90
CA SER A 294 1.66 10.04 -7.53
C SER A 294 3.11 9.96 -8.04
N ARG A 295 3.40 10.59 -9.19
CA ARG A 295 4.75 10.70 -9.75
C ARG A 295 5.67 11.56 -8.88
N ASP A 296 5.17 12.69 -8.39
CA ASP A 296 5.92 13.57 -7.49
C ASP A 296 6.17 12.88 -6.15
N ALA A 297 5.16 12.23 -5.58
CA ALA A 297 5.30 11.45 -4.35
C ALA A 297 6.37 10.35 -4.52
N PHE A 298 6.31 9.58 -5.61
CA PHE A 298 7.31 8.56 -5.93
C PHE A 298 8.73 9.14 -6.06
N SER A 299 8.89 10.27 -6.77
CA SER A 299 10.19 10.93 -6.96
C SER A 299 10.78 11.45 -5.64
N GLN A 300 9.95 12.08 -4.80
CA GLN A 300 10.36 12.63 -3.51
C GLN A 300 10.76 11.52 -2.53
N LEU A 301 9.99 10.43 -2.45
CA LEU A 301 10.33 9.28 -1.59
C LEU A 301 11.62 8.58 -2.07
N LYS A 302 11.82 8.47 -3.38
CA LYS A 302 13.10 7.98 -3.93
C LYS A 302 14.28 8.89 -3.57
N THR A 303 14.05 10.19 -3.46
CA THR A 303 15.08 11.13 -3.02
C THR A 303 15.37 10.95 -1.54
N ALA A 304 14.32 10.77 -0.71
CA ALA A 304 14.45 10.50 0.72
C ALA A 304 15.25 9.22 1.00
N VAL A 305 14.95 8.10 0.32
CA VAL A 305 15.69 6.84 0.54
C VAL A 305 17.14 6.94 0.08
N LYS A 306 17.41 7.68 -1.00
CA LYS A 306 18.79 7.92 -1.44
C LYS A 306 19.56 8.77 -0.44
N ALA A 307 18.93 9.77 0.16
CA ALA A 307 19.57 10.58 1.19
C ALA A 307 19.82 9.76 2.46
N LEU A 308 18.88 8.91 2.85
CA LEU A 308 18.97 8.01 4.00
C LEU A 308 20.10 6.99 3.86
N LEU A 309 20.32 6.47 2.65
CA LEU A 309 21.30 5.43 2.35
C LEU A 309 22.63 5.97 1.80
N LYS A 310 22.87 7.28 1.80
CA LYS A 310 24.18 7.81 1.41
C LYS A 310 25.19 7.54 2.54
N PRO A 311 26.41 7.08 2.22
CA PRO A 311 27.49 7.03 3.20
C PRO A 311 27.76 8.45 3.73
N THR A 312 28.04 8.59 5.02
CA THR A 312 28.48 9.88 5.55
C THR A 312 29.93 10.13 5.14
N LEU A 313 30.37 11.39 5.05
CA LEU A 313 31.75 11.72 4.68
C LEU A 313 32.77 11.15 5.69
N ASP A 314 32.37 10.95 6.94
CA ASP A 314 33.20 10.35 7.99
C ASP A 314 33.51 8.87 7.71
N ASP A 315 32.60 8.14 7.05
CA ASP A 315 32.79 6.73 6.66
C ASP A 315 33.85 6.55 5.57
N MET A 316 34.16 7.60 4.80
CA MET A 316 35.18 7.57 3.74
C MET A 316 36.60 7.86 4.25
N GLU A 317 36.75 8.47 5.43
CA GLU A 317 38.07 8.78 5.99
C GLU A 317 38.69 7.62 6.79
N GLU A 318 37.90 6.70 7.34
CA GLU A 318 38.42 5.51 8.04
C GLU A 318 38.96 4.41 7.11
N GLY A 319 38.68 4.48 5.79
CA GLY A 319 39.14 3.50 4.80
C GLY A 319 40.50 3.78 4.15
N ALA A 320 41.17 4.89 4.48
CA ALA A 320 42.35 5.35 3.76
C ALA A 320 43.54 5.72 4.67
N ALA A 321 44.08 4.76 5.42
CA ALA A 321 45.42 4.87 5.99
C ALA A 321 46.31 3.74 5.46
N PRO A 322 47.33 4.01 4.61
CA PRO A 322 48.31 3.00 4.25
C PRO A 322 49.28 2.81 5.43
N HIS A 323 49.28 1.61 6.01
CA HIS A 323 50.38 1.15 6.86
C HIS A 323 51.64 0.97 6.02
N CYS A 324 52.39 2.05 5.81
CA CYS A 324 53.79 1.98 5.43
C CYS A 324 54.61 1.84 6.73
N VAL A 325 54.89 0.60 7.12
CA VAL A 325 55.95 0.30 8.09
C VAL A 325 57.27 0.46 7.35
N GLY A 326 58.05 1.48 7.73
CA GLY A 326 59.43 1.64 7.28
C GLY A 326 60.34 0.77 8.13
N ASP A 327 61.01 -0.19 7.50
CA ASP A 327 62.13 -0.91 8.09
C ASP A 327 63.42 -0.09 7.90
N VAL A 328 64.15 0.09 9.00
CA VAL A 328 65.53 0.62 9.08
C VAL A 328 66.48 -0.55 9.29
#